data_AF-A0A5N6TM11-F1
#
_entry.id   AF-A0A5N6TM11-F1
#
_cell.length_a   1.000
_cell.length_b   1.000
_cell.length_c   1.000
_cell.angle_alpha   90.00
_cell.angle_beta   90.00
_cell.angle_gamma   90.00
#
_symmetry.space_group_name_H-M   'P 1'
#
loop_
_entity.id
_entity.type
_entity.pdbx_description
1 polymer ?
#
loop_
_entity_poly.entity_id
_entity_poly.type
_entity_poly.pdbx_seq_one_letter_code
_entity_poly.pdbx_strand_id
1 'polypeptide(L)'
;MLDCATPVQGPGNYRALKIALKTVKTCTENRLLELSQKIIEIVAIRLDAFKKSQDECNILNVTSVTIEYYTIRVYLAWLQGRLDIAEHLFSQIPDTIPIQKQKGLCELCYRIGSSTLGDHQYNTSAKWLQRALDTYHHDGTNDDKEALQYAKVLVLHASVRANLHLEGSDCQDRLTRSLQALRKVTDF
;
A
#
# COMPACT_ATOMS: atom_id res chain seq x y z
N MET A 1 -12.61 -24.31 -1.74
CA MET A 1 -12.78 -24.60 -3.19
C MET A 1 -11.57 -24.18 -4.04
N LEU A 2 -10.70 -23.25 -3.57
CA LEU A 2 -9.40 -22.99 -4.20
C LEU A 2 -8.41 -24.17 -4.04
N ASP A 3 -8.46 -24.86 -2.90
CA ASP A 3 -7.50 -25.93 -2.52
C ASP A 3 -7.46 -27.14 -3.46
N CYS A 4 -8.52 -27.37 -4.23
CA CYS A 4 -8.61 -28.53 -5.13
C CYS A 4 -8.29 -28.21 -6.59
N ALA A 5 -8.11 -26.93 -6.97
CA ALA A 5 -8.17 -26.52 -8.38
C ALA A 5 -6.81 -26.50 -9.11
N THR A 6 -5.69 -26.41 -8.39
CA THR A 6 -4.35 -26.34 -9.00
C THR A 6 -3.28 -26.96 -8.11
N PRO A 7 -2.27 -27.63 -8.69
CA PRO A 7 -1.11 -28.09 -7.94
C PRO A 7 -0.41 -26.91 -7.26
N VAL A 8 0.14 -27.18 -6.06
CA VAL A 8 0.83 -26.19 -5.22
C VAL A 8 2.12 -25.67 -5.85
N GLN A 9 2.60 -26.30 -6.93
CA GLN A 9 3.82 -25.93 -7.63
C GLN A 9 3.54 -25.59 -9.11
N GLY A 10 4.38 -24.71 -9.67
CA GLY A 10 4.35 -24.33 -11.09
C GLY A 10 3.46 -23.12 -11.43
N PRO A 11 3.31 -22.79 -12.74
CA PRO A 11 2.65 -21.57 -13.22
C PRO A 11 1.16 -21.49 -12.86
N GLY A 12 0.52 -22.64 -12.62
CA GLY A 12 -0.86 -22.72 -12.13
C GLY A 12 -1.04 -22.14 -10.72
N ASN A 13 -0.03 -22.26 -9.85
CA ASN A 13 -0.07 -21.69 -8.50
C ASN A 13 0.00 -20.15 -8.55
N TYR A 14 0.89 -19.58 -9.37
CA TYR A 14 0.98 -18.12 -9.55
C TYR A 14 -0.33 -17.51 -10.05
N ARG A 15 -0.97 -18.11 -11.07
CA ARG A 15 -2.27 -17.63 -11.58
C ARG A 15 -3.36 -17.71 -10.52
N ALA A 16 -3.42 -18.82 -9.77
CA ALA A 16 -4.37 -18.98 -8.67
C ALA A 16 -4.15 -17.92 -7.57
N LEU A 17 -2.90 -17.64 -7.20
CA LEU A 17 -2.54 -16.58 -6.26
C LEU A 17 -3.02 -15.20 -6.73
N LYS A 18 -2.78 -14.85 -8.00
CA LYS A 18 -3.25 -13.56 -8.56
C LYS A 18 -4.77 -13.43 -8.56
N ILE A 19 -5.48 -14.50 -8.94
CA ILE A 19 -6.95 -14.51 -8.93
C ILE A 19 -7.45 -14.33 -7.49
N ALA A 20 -6.91 -15.10 -6.55
CA ALA A 20 -7.29 -15.01 -5.15
C ALA A 20 -7.03 -13.60 -4.58
N LEU A 21 -5.85 -13.01 -4.83
CA LEU A 21 -5.54 -11.63 -4.42
C LEU A 21 -6.53 -10.61 -5.01
N LYS A 22 -6.86 -10.74 -6.30
CA LYS A 22 -7.89 -9.89 -6.93
C LYS A 22 -9.25 -10.05 -6.26
N THR A 23 -9.64 -11.28 -5.92
CA THR A 23 -10.87 -11.55 -5.16
C THR A 23 -10.84 -10.90 -3.79
N VAL A 24 -9.75 -11.04 -3.01
CA VAL A 24 -9.63 -10.38 -1.69
C VAL A 24 -9.74 -8.87 -1.85
N LYS A 25 -9.08 -8.28 -2.86
CA LYS A 25 -9.17 -6.84 -3.13
C LYS A 25 -10.62 -6.41 -3.34
N THR A 26 -11.35 -7.08 -4.24
CA THR A 26 -12.78 -6.80 -4.48
C THR A 26 -13.63 -6.98 -3.23
N CYS A 27 -13.44 -8.07 -2.46
CA CYS A 27 -14.17 -8.28 -1.21
C CYS A 27 -13.90 -7.16 -0.19
N THR A 28 -12.65 -6.71 -0.09
CA THR A 28 -12.24 -5.67 0.87
C THR A 28 -12.80 -4.30 0.47
N GLU A 29 -12.81 -3.99 -0.83
CA GLU A 29 -13.46 -2.79 -1.39
C GLU A 29 -14.98 -2.77 -1.11
N ASN A 30 -15.62 -3.95 -1.10
CA ASN A 30 -17.05 -4.11 -0.79
C ASN A 30 -17.33 -4.40 0.69
N ARG A 31 -16.35 -4.20 1.59
CA ARG A 31 -16.48 -4.39 3.05
C ARG A 31 -16.87 -5.82 3.48
N LEU A 32 -16.62 -6.83 2.65
CA LEU A 32 -16.81 -8.24 2.98
C LEU A 32 -15.62 -8.78 3.81
N LEU A 33 -15.37 -8.19 4.98
CA LEU A 33 -14.11 -8.37 5.72
C LEU A 33 -13.85 -9.81 6.16
N GLU A 34 -14.87 -10.54 6.60
CA GLU A 34 -14.73 -11.95 6.99
C GLU A 34 -14.34 -12.84 5.81
N LEU A 35 -14.94 -12.60 4.64
CA LEU A 35 -14.62 -13.34 3.42
C LEU A 35 -13.21 -13.00 2.94
N SER A 36 -12.85 -11.71 2.95
CA SER A 36 -11.49 -11.25 2.68
C SER A 36 -10.47 -11.96 3.58
N GLN A 37 -10.75 -12.06 4.88
CA GLN A 37 -9.89 -12.72 5.87
C GLN A 37 -9.68 -14.19 5.54
N LYS A 38 -10.77 -14.94 5.28
CA LYS A 38 -10.69 -16.37 4.93
C LYS A 38 -9.86 -16.61 3.67
N ILE A 39 -10.07 -15.79 2.63
CA ILE A 39 -9.36 -15.96 1.36
C ILE A 39 -7.88 -15.56 1.51
N ILE A 40 -7.56 -14.47 2.23
CA ILE A 40 -6.17 -14.01 2.37
C ILE A 40 -5.32 -14.96 3.23
N GLU A 41 -5.93 -15.74 4.12
CA GLU A 41 -5.26 -16.83 4.85
C GLU A 41 -4.85 -17.98 3.92
N ILE A 42 -5.73 -18.37 2.98
CA ILE A 42 -5.40 -19.36 1.94
C ILE A 42 -4.27 -18.83 1.04
N VAL A 43 -4.32 -17.54 0.68
CA VAL A 43 -3.26 -16.89 -0.09
C VAL A 43 -1.92 -16.96 0.65
N ALA A 44 -1.90 -16.73 1.97
CA ALA A 44 -0.67 -16.79 2.77
C ALA A 44 0.00 -18.17 2.68
N ILE A 45 -0.78 -19.24 2.89
CA ILE A 45 -0.29 -20.63 2.83
C ILE A 45 0.31 -20.93 1.44
N ARG A 46 -0.39 -20.52 0.37
CA ARG A 46 0.06 -20.74 -1.01
C ARG A 46 1.28 -19.90 -1.37
N LEU A 47 1.35 -18.67 -0.88
CA LEU A 47 2.49 -17.77 -1.09
C LEU A 47 3.75 -18.32 -0.42
N ASP A 48 3.62 -18.85 0.80
CA ASP A 48 4.75 -19.48 1.50
C ASP A 48 5.26 -20.72 0.77
N ALA A 49 4.35 -21.55 0.24
CA ALA A 49 4.73 -22.67 -0.60
C ALA A 49 5.41 -22.20 -1.91
N PHE A 50 4.90 -21.14 -2.52
CA PHE A 50 5.43 -20.55 -3.76
C PHE A 50 6.82 -19.92 -3.57
N LYS A 51 7.09 -19.31 -2.41
CA LYS A 51 8.42 -18.79 -2.03
C LYS A 51 9.45 -19.91 -1.87
N LYS A 52 9.03 -21.06 -1.32
CA LYS A 52 9.93 -22.20 -1.03
C LYS A 52 10.37 -22.96 -2.28
N SER A 53 9.66 -22.85 -3.41
CA SER A 53 9.98 -23.61 -4.63
C SER A 53 11.22 -23.12 -5.41
N GLN A 54 11.97 -22.12 -4.92
CA GLN A 54 13.34 -21.71 -5.32
C GLN A 54 13.73 -21.66 -6.82
N ASP A 55 12.80 -21.57 -7.76
CA ASP A 55 13.15 -21.27 -9.16
C ASP A 55 13.53 -19.79 -9.32
N GLU A 56 14.76 -19.50 -9.73
CA GLU A 56 15.24 -18.12 -10.00
C GLU A 56 14.35 -17.38 -11.01
N CYS A 57 13.75 -18.10 -11.97
CA CYS A 57 12.80 -17.57 -12.94
C CYS A 57 11.54 -16.96 -12.28
N ASN A 58 11.23 -17.33 -11.04
CA ASN A 58 10.04 -16.90 -10.32
C ASN A 58 10.27 -15.73 -9.36
N ILE A 59 11.50 -15.22 -9.18
CA ILE A 59 11.79 -14.17 -8.18
C ILE A 59 10.93 -12.92 -8.39
N LEU A 60 10.84 -12.41 -9.63
CA LEU A 60 10.01 -11.25 -9.95
C LEU A 60 8.51 -11.48 -9.67
N ASN A 61 8.04 -12.71 -9.94
CA ASN A 61 6.67 -13.11 -9.66
C ASN A 61 6.40 -13.19 -8.15
N VAL A 62 7.33 -13.77 -7.39
CA VAL A 62 7.27 -13.86 -5.93
C VAL A 62 7.25 -12.46 -5.30
N THR A 63 8.15 -11.57 -5.71
CA THR A 63 8.20 -10.20 -5.19
C THR A 63 6.91 -9.45 -5.49
N SER A 64 6.43 -9.51 -6.74
CA SER A 64 5.18 -8.84 -7.16
C SER A 64 3.96 -9.31 -6.37
N VAL A 65 3.81 -10.63 -6.19
CA VAL A 65 2.70 -11.22 -5.42
C VAL A 65 2.85 -10.92 -3.92
N THR A 66 4.08 -10.89 -3.41
CA THR A 66 4.35 -10.56 -1.99
C THR A 66 3.97 -9.12 -1.67
N ILE A 67 4.33 -8.16 -2.52
CA ILE A 67 3.93 -6.75 -2.37
C ILE A 67 2.42 -6.62 -2.39
N GLU A 68 1.74 -7.27 -3.35
CA GLU A 68 0.28 -7.21 -3.47
C GLU A 68 -0.42 -7.85 -2.28
N TYR A 69 0.08 -9.00 -1.80
CA TYR A 69 -0.38 -9.66 -0.58
C TYR A 69 -0.30 -8.73 0.64
N TYR A 70 0.86 -8.15 0.91
CA TYR A 70 1.02 -7.29 2.08
C TYR A 70 0.23 -5.99 1.95
N THR A 71 0.15 -5.40 0.76
CA THR A 71 -0.69 -4.19 0.51
C THR A 71 -2.15 -4.46 0.86
N ILE A 72 -2.71 -5.59 0.43
CA ILE A 72 -4.09 -5.98 0.73
C ILE A 72 -4.26 -6.29 2.23
N ARG A 73 -3.29 -6.98 2.84
CA ARG A 73 -3.30 -7.28 4.28
C ARG A 73 -3.27 -6.02 5.14
N VAL A 74 -2.46 -5.02 4.78
CA VAL A 74 -2.42 -3.71 5.45
C VAL A 74 -3.79 -3.04 5.36
N TYR A 75 -4.38 -3.00 4.16
CA TYR A 75 -5.70 -2.40 3.95
C TYR A 75 -6.78 -3.10 4.78
N LEU A 76 -6.81 -4.44 4.76
CA LEU A 76 -7.77 -5.23 5.52
C LEU A 76 -7.62 -5.01 7.04
N ALA A 77 -6.40 -5.03 7.57
CA ALA A 77 -6.13 -4.79 8.98
C ALA A 77 -6.58 -3.40 9.42
N TRP A 78 -6.35 -2.37 8.58
CA TRP A 78 -6.87 -1.03 8.83
C TRP A 78 -8.41 -1.01 8.86
N LEU A 79 -9.08 -1.65 7.89
CA LEU A 79 -10.55 -1.73 7.88
C LEU A 79 -11.12 -2.48 9.09
N GLN A 80 -10.37 -3.39 9.69
CA GLN A 80 -10.72 -4.10 10.92
C GLN A 80 -10.43 -3.28 12.19
N GLY A 81 -9.95 -2.04 12.07
CA GLY A 81 -9.59 -1.19 13.21
C GLY A 81 -8.27 -1.59 13.89
N ARG A 82 -7.46 -2.45 13.25
CA ARG A 82 -6.20 -2.99 13.77
C ARG A 82 -5.01 -2.29 13.13
N LEU A 83 -4.85 -1.01 13.45
CA LEU A 83 -3.80 -0.17 12.89
C LEU A 83 -2.39 -0.63 13.32
N ASP A 84 -2.27 -1.21 14.51
CA ASP A 84 -1.09 -1.91 15.01
C ASP A 84 -0.63 -3.04 14.07
N ILE A 85 -1.58 -3.84 13.61
CA ILE A 85 -1.32 -4.94 12.69
C ILE A 85 -1.00 -4.39 11.29
N ALA A 86 -1.72 -3.37 10.83
CA ALA A 86 -1.46 -2.71 9.55
C ALA A 86 -0.03 -2.15 9.49
N GLU A 87 0.44 -1.55 10.59
CA GLU A 87 1.80 -1.04 10.75
C GLU A 87 2.86 -2.14 10.62
N HIS A 88 2.66 -3.24 11.35
CA HIS A 88 3.54 -4.40 11.28
C HIS A 88 3.57 -4.99 9.86
N LEU A 89 2.42 -5.18 9.23
CA LEU A 89 2.34 -5.73 7.88
C LEU A 89 2.98 -4.81 6.82
N PHE A 90 2.89 -3.50 6.99
CA PHE A 90 3.53 -2.55 6.09
C PHE A 90 5.06 -2.71 6.12
N SER A 91 5.64 -2.98 7.29
CA SER A 91 7.09 -3.24 7.42
C SER A 91 7.57 -4.49 6.66
N GLN A 92 6.66 -5.35 6.23
CA GLN A 92 6.98 -6.55 5.46
C GLN A 92 6.97 -6.30 3.93
N ILE A 93 6.58 -5.10 3.50
CA ILE A 93 6.66 -4.69 2.10
C ILE A 93 8.13 -4.36 1.79
N PRO A 94 8.74 -4.96 0.75
CA PRO A 94 10.11 -4.62 0.34
C PRO A 94 10.27 -3.13 0.03
N ASP A 95 11.42 -2.57 0.38
CA ASP A 95 11.74 -1.15 0.10
C ASP A 95 11.75 -0.83 -1.40
N THR A 96 12.19 -1.79 -2.22
CA THR A 96 12.20 -1.64 -3.69
C THR A 96 10.86 -2.05 -4.27
N ILE A 97 10.02 -1.06 -4.55
CA ILE A 97 8.67 -1.27 -5.08
C ILE A 97 8.66 -1.02 -6.61
N PRO A 98 8.21 -1.99 -7.43
CA PRO A 98 8.04 -1.79 -8.86
C PRO A 98 7.08 -0.62 -9.15
N ILE A 99 7.39 0.17 -10.18
CA ILE A 99 6.61 1.37 -10.56
C ILE A 99 5.11 1.06 -10.67
N GLN A 100 4.74 -0.09 -11.25
CA GLN A 100 3.33 -0.47 -11.43
C GLN A 100 2.57 -0.71 -10.11
N LYS A 101 3.29 -0.88 -8.98
CA LYS A 101 2.72 -1.10 -7.65
C LYS A 101 2.75 0.15 -6.77
N GLN A 102 3.60 1.14 -7.09
CA GLN A 102 3.78 2.37 -6.30
C GLN A 102 2.47 3.16 -6.15
N LYS A 103 1.69 3.32 -7.24
CA LYS A 103 0.41 4.03 -7.21
C LYS A 103 -0.57 3.45 -6.19
N GLY A 104 -0.76 2.13 -6.21
CA GLY A 104 -1.68 1.46 -5.28
C GLY A 104 -1.25 1.56 -3.82
N LEU A 105 0.07 1.48 -3.57
CA LEU A 105 0.62 1.64 -2.22
C LEU A 105 0.50 3.09 -1.73
N CYS A 106 0.75 4.06 -2.60
CA CYS A 106 0.55 5.47 -2.33
C CYS A 106 -0.91 5.76 -1.95
N GLU A 107 -1.87 5.29 -2.74
CA GLU A 107 -3.30 5.45 -2.49
C GLU A 107 -3.71 4.83 -1.14
N LEU A 108 -3.18 3.66 -0.80
CA LEU A 108 -3.40 3.02 0.50
C LEU A 108 -2.89 3.89 1.65
N CYS A 109 -1.63 4.33 1.58
CA CYS A 109 -1.01 5.19 2.59
C CYS A 109 -1.77 6.50 2.75
N TYR A 110 -2.21 7.11 1.65
CA TYR A 110 -3.04 8.31 1.66
C TYR A 110 -4.39 8.10 2.34
N ARG A 111 -5.09 6.99 2.06
CA ARG A 111 -6.38 6.67 2.70
C ARG A 111 -6.25 6.53 4.20
N ILE A 112 -5.26 5.77 4.67
CA ILE A 112 -5.00 5.57 6.11
C ILE A 112 -4.62 6.91 6.75
N GLY A 113 -3.69 7.65 6.14
CA GLY A 113 -3.23 8.95 6.64
C GLY A 113 -4.34 9.99 6.71
N SER A 114 -5.23 10.03 5.73
CA SER A 114 -6.37 10.95 5.70
C SER A 114 -7.46 10.58 6.71
N SER A 115 -7.73 9.29 6.91
CA SER A 115 -8.66 8.83 7.94
C SER A 115 -8.16 9.20 9.33
N THR A 116 -6.90 8.86 9.63
CA THR A 116 -6.29 9.16 10.93
C THR A 116 -6.12 10.66 11.18
N LEU A 117 -6.02 11.48 10.13
CA LEU A 117 -6.12 12.94 10.24
C LEU A 117 -7.51 13.37 10.73
N GLY A 118 -8.57 12.78 10.16
CA GLY A 118 -9.95 13.02 10.58
C GLY A 118 -10.20 12.59 12.03
N ASP A 119 -9.52 11.54 12.49
CA ASP A 119 -9.58 11.04 13.86
C ASP A 119 -8.63 11.78 14.84
N HIS A 120 -8.02 12.88 14.41
CA HIS A 120 -7.05 13.68 15.18
C HIS A 120 -5.79 12.92 15.65
N GLN A 121 -5.49 11.77 15.04
CA GLN A 121 -4.27 11.00 15.32
C GLN A 121 -3.11 11.56 14.49
N TYR A 122 -2.69 12.79 14.78
CA TYR A 122 -1.78 13.57 13.94
C TYR A 122 -0.42 12.90 13.69
N ASN A 123 0.17 12.27 14.71
CA ASN A 123 1.43 11.53 14.56
C ASN A 123 1.30 10.37 13.57
N THR A 124 0.23 9.59 13.71
CA THR A 124 -0.04 8.46 12.81
C THR A 124 -0.35 8.95 11.40
N SER A 125 -1.15 10.01 11.28
CA SER A 125 -1.46 10.65 10.01
C SER A 125 -0.20 11.11 9.28
N ALA A 126 0.66 11.88 9.95
CA ALA A 126 1.92 12.36 9.38
C ALA A 126 2.82 11.21 8.93
N LYS A 127 2.87 10.10 9.69
CA LYS A 127 3.65 8.91 9.32
C LYS A 127 3.14 8.24 8.03
N TRP A 128 1.83 7.99 7.93
CA TRP A 128 1.25 7.35 6.75
C TRP A 128 1.28 8.27 5.51
N LEU A 129 1.12 9.58 5.70
CA LEU A 129 1.25 10.54 4.61
C LEU A 129 2.70 10.66 4.11
N GLN A 130 3.68 10.59 5.01
CA GLN A 130 5.08 10.52 4.61
C GLN A 130 5.37 9.27 3.77
N ARG A 131 4.85 8.10 4.16
CA ARG A 131 4.96 6.88 3.34
C ARG A 131 4.34 7.04 1.96
N ALA A 132 3.20 7.72 1.84
CA ALA A 132 2.62 8.03 0.54
C ALA A 132 3.57 8.89 -0.30
N LEU A 133 4.16 9.95 0.30
CA LEU A 133 5.16 10.80 -0.37
C LEU A 133 6.39 10.02 -0.82
N ASP A 134 6.90 9.11 0.01
CA ASP A 134 8.10 8.32 -0.29
C ASP A 134 7.84 7.32 -1.44
N THR A 135 6.59 6.88 -1.63
CA THR A 135 6.24 6.02 -2.78
C THR A 135 6.16 6.76 -4.12
N TYR A 136 6.16 8.10 -4.14
CA TYR A 136 6.22 8.88 -5.38
C TYR A 136 7.65 8.95 -5.92
N HIS A 137 8.10 7.92 -6.64
CA HIS A 137 9.31 8.00 -7.47
C HIS A 137 8.94 8.24 -8.96
N HIS A 138 9.77 9.01 -9.67
CA HIS A 138 9.36 9.89 -10.77
C HIS A 138 9.34 9.28 -12.19
N ASP A 139 9.35 7.95 -12.34
CA ASP A 139 9.52 7.30 -13.66
C ASP A 139 8.22 6.79 -14.30
N GLY A 140 7.14 7.58 -14.23
CA GLY A 140 5.84 7.28 -14.86
C GLY A 140 5.70 7.80 -16.29
N THR A 141 4.72 7.28 -17.05
CA THR A 141 4.34 7.81 -18.38
C THR A 141 3.68 9.19 -18.25
N ASN A 142 3.56 9.98 -19.33
CA ASN A 142 3.02 11.34 -19.24
C ASN A 142 1.57 11.41 -18.71
N ASP A 143 0.72 10.44 -19.04
CA ASP A 143 -0.67 10.37 -18.56
C ASP A 143 -0.74 9.97 -17.08
N ASP A 144 0.18 9.09 -16.64
CA ASP A 144 0.37 8.77 -15.23
C ASP A 144 0.82 10.00 -14.45
N LYS A 145 1.60 10.92 -15.04
CA LYS A 145 2.13 12.09 -14.35
C LYS A 145 1.04 13.06 -13.89
N GLU A 146 -0.01 13.31 -14.68
CA GLU A 146 -1.07 14.25 -14.29
C GLU A 146 -1.92 13.72 -13.12
N ALA A 147 -2.45 12.50 -13.23
CA ALA A 147 -3.21 11.89 -12.13
C ALA A 147 -2.36 11.71 -10.84
N LEU A 148 -1.07 11.39 -11.02
CA LEU A 148 -0.10 11.29 -9.94
C LEU A 148 0.19 12.67 -9.32
N GLN A 149 0.19 13.76 -10.09
CA GLN A 149 0.33 15.13 -9.57
C GLN A 149 -0.87 15.56 -8.71
N TYR A 150 -2.11 15.31 -9.15
CA TYR A 150 -3.28 15.61 -8.33
C TYR A 150 -3.27 14.84 -7.00
N ALA A 151 -2.99 13.54 -7.06
CA ALA A 151 -2.86 12.72 -5.86
C ALA A 151 -1.73 13.23 -4.95
N LYS A 152 -0.60 13.70 -5.53
CA LYS A 152 0.51 14.28 -4.78
C LYS A 152 0.10 15.57 -4.07
N VAL A 153 -0.68 16.45 -4.72
CA VAL A 153 -1.22 17.65 -4.07
C VAL A 153 -2.09 17.29 -2.88
N LEU A 154 -2.97 16.29 -3.03
CA LEU A 154 -3.83 15.82 -1.93
C LEU A 154 -3.02 15.28 -0.74
N VAL A 155 -1.99 14.47 -1.02
CA VAL A 155 -1.10 13.92 0.01
C VAL A 155 -0.32 15.05 0.70
N LEU A 156 0.25 15.99 -0.06
CA LEU A 156 0.99 17.12 0.49
C LEU A 156 0.09 18.03 1.35
N HIS A 157 -1.12 18.33 0.88
CA HIS A 157 -2.08 19.13 1.62
C HIS A 157 -2.49 18.46 2.94
N ALA A 158 -2.79 17.16 2.92
CA ALA A 158 -3.05 16.40 4.13
C ALA A 158 -1.82 16.37 5.06
N SER A 159 -0.62 16.23 4.50
CA SER A 159 0.64 16.20 5.26
C SER A 159 0.88 17.50 6.00
N VAL A 160 0.69 18.65 5.32
CA VAL A 160 0.76 19.98 5.95
C VAL A 160 -0.21 20.06 7.13
N ARG A 161 -1.48 19.67 6.92
CA ARG A 161 -2.48 19.68 7.98
C ARG A 161 -2.10 18.81 9.18
N ALA A 162 -1.58 17.61 8.95
CA ALA A 162 -1.14 16.74 10.03
C ALA A 162 0.02 17.34 10.82
N ASN A 163 1.04 17.86 10.13
CA ASN A 163 2.25 18.39 10.77
C ASN A 163 2.03 19.75 11.47
N LEU A 164 1.02 20.54 11.10
CA LEU A 164 0.66 21.78 11.81
C LEU A 164 0.24 21.55 13.27
N HIS A 165 -0.21 20.35 13.60
CA HIS A 165 -0.63 19.97 14.96
C HIS A 165 0.45 19.24 15.75
N LEU A 166 1.66 19.11 15.19
CA LEU A 166 2.77 18.40 15.82
C LEU A 166 3.87 19.37 16.23
N GLU A 167 4.52 19.04 17.34
CA GLU A 167 5.69 19.77 17.85
C GLU A 167 6.95 18.92 17.62
N GLY A 168 8.05 19.56 17.21
CA GLY A 168 9.34 18.89 16.99
C GLY A 168 10.04 19.30 15.70
N SER A 169 11.38 19.23 15.69
CA SER A 169 12.23 19.59 14.55
C SER A 169 11.87 18.82 13.29
N ASP A 170 11.66 17.51 13.41
CA ASP A 170 11.36 16.64 12.27
C ASP A 170 10.02 16.99 11.60
N CYS A 171 9.04 17.43 12.39
CA CYS A 171 7.72 17.83 11.90
C CYS A 171 7.80 19.16 11.16
N GLN A 172 8.62 20.10 11.66
CA GLN A 172 8.91 21.36 10.98
C GLN A 172 9.60 21.11 9.63
N ASP A 173 10.59 20.22 9.58
CA ASP A 173 11.28 19.87 8.33
C ASP A 173 10.32 19.24 7.32
N ARG A 174 9.41 18.36 7.75
CA ARG A 174 8.38 17.77 6.89
C ARG A 174 7.37 18.81 6.41
N LEU A 175 6.96 19.73 7.29
CA LEU A 175 6.05 20.83 6.98
C LEU A 175 6.66 21.76 5.93
N THR A 176 7.89 22.24 6.15
CA THR A 176 8.60 23.11 5.21
C THR A 176 8.78 22.44 3.85
N ARG A 177 9.22 21.18 3.81
CA ARG A 177 9.34 20.41 2.56
C ARG A 177 8.00 20.29 1.84
N SER A 178 6.93 19.98 2.57
CA SER A 178 5.59 19.80 1.98
C SER A 178 5.04 21.13 1.42
N LEU A 179 5.24 22.24 2.13
CA LEU A 179 4.84 23.58 1.68
C LEU A 179 5.61 24.04 0.45
N GLN A 180 6.94 23.83 0.42
CA GLN A 180 7.75 24.14 -0.75
C GLN A 180 7.33 23.31 -1.97
N ALA A 181 7.01 22.04 -1.78
CA ALA A 181 6.52 21.17 -2.84
C ALA A 181 5.14 21.61 -3.36
N LEU A 182 4.21 21.99 -2.48
CA LEU A 182 2.90 22.52 -2.88
C LEU A 182 3.03 23.79 -3.69
N ARG A 183 3.85 24.74 -3.23
CA ARG A 183 4.07 26.02 -3.93
C ARG A 183 4.50 25.81 -5.39
N LYS A 184 5.46 24.90 -5.62
CA LYS A 184 5.93 24.56 -6.96
C LYS A 184 4.86 23.95 -7.87
N VAL A 185 3.82 23.33 -7.29
CA VAL A 185 2.73 22.71 -8.05
C VAL A 185 1.60 23.73 -8.31
N THR A 186 1.48 24.78 -7.49
CA THR A 186 0.45 25.82 -7.62
C THR A 186 0.87 27.05 -8.42
N ASP A 187 2.17 27.24 -8.71
CA ASP A 187 2.71 28.39 -9.46
C ASP A 187 2.48 28.26 -11.00
N PHE A 188 1.27 27.92 -11.43
CA PHE A 188 0.80 27.99 -12.83
C PHE A 188 -0.03 29.25 -13.09
#